data_AF-A0ABC9P2U0-F1
#
_entry.id   AF-A0ABC9P2U0-F1
#
_cell.length_a   1.000
_cell.length_b   1.000
_cell.length_c   1.000
_cell.angle_alpha   90.00
_cell.angle_beta   90.00
_cell.angle_gamma   90.00
#
_symmetry.space_group_name_H-M   'P 1'
#
loop_
_entity.id
_entity.type
_entity.pdbx_description
1 polymer ?
#
loop_
_entity_poly.entity_id
_entity_poly.type
_entity_poly.pdbx_seq_one_letter_code
_entity_poly.pdbx_strand_id
1 'polypeptide(L)'
;MTLIANTLWIQVGTITQKISGRKNLYRIENSGKLLGYANDGDIAELWESSKPTPTKTFTVGVNEGIVLRNGAPSLSAPVYGVWPKGSQFKYDSVRVADGYVFLGGSDVNGTRIYIPVGPNDGDPSNTWGTGY
;
A
#
# COMPACT_ATOMS: atom_id res chain seq x y z
N MET A 1 28.63 12.30 12.70
CA MET A 1 27.62 13.03 13.51
C MET A 1 26.26 12.49 13.09
N THR A 2 25.66 11.61 13.89
CA THR A 2 24.47 10.85 13.51
C THR A 2 23.22 11.67 13.83
N LEU A 3 22.51 12.13 12.81
CA LEU A 3 21.22 12.81 12.99
C LEU A 3 20.17 11.75 13.31
N ILE A 4 19.73 11.73 14.57
CA ILE A 4 18.62 10.91 15.05
C ILE A 4 17.30 11.45 14.48
N ALA A 5 16.47 10.57 13.91
CA ALA A 5 15.24 10.87 13.17
C ALA A 5 14.27 11.85 13.86
N ASN A 6 14.35 11.96 15.18
CA ASN A 6 13.59 12.91 16.01
C ASN A 6 13.92 14.40 15.73
N THR A 7 14.97 14.71 14.97
CA THR A 7 15.32 16.09 14.58
C THR A 7 14.74 16.53 13.24
N LEU A 8 14.16 15.62 12.46
CA LEU A 8 13.60 15.92 11.13
C LEU A 8 12.08 16.13 11.13
N TRP A 9 11.40 15.81 12.23
CA TRP A 9 9.95 15.96 12.37
C TRP A 9 9.62 16.71 13.67
N ILE A 10 9.07 17.92 13.55
CA ILE A 10 8.49 18.62 14.70
C ILE A 10 7.12 17.98 14.93
N GLN A 11 6.94 17.24 16.02
CA GLN A 11 5.62 16.72 16.39
C GLN A 11 4.68 17.90 16.66
N VAL A 12 3.77 18.17 15.72
CA VAL A 12 2.88 19.36 15.77
C VAL A 12 1.61 19.13 16.58
N GLY A 13 1.37 17.92 17.10
CA GLY A 13 0.26 17.65 18.00
C GLY A 13 0.09 16.18 18.39
N THR A 14 -0.82 15.92 19.33
CA THR A 14 -1.17 14.58 19.82
C THR A 14 -2.69 14.39 19.70
N ILE A 15 -3.14 13.19 19.32
CA ILE A 15 -4.56 12.85 19.31
C ILE A 15 -5.02 12.61 20.75
N THR A 16 -5.85 13.48 21.30
CA THR A 16 -6.21 13.47 22.73
C THR A 16 -7.60 12.90 23.02
N GLN A 17 -8.50 12.83 22.03
CA GLN A 17 -9.87 12.39 22.26
C GLN A 17 -10.58 11.89 20.98
N LYS A 18 -11.34 10.79 21.12
CA LYS A 18 -12.33 10.33 20.12
C LYS A 18 -13.72 10.82 20.54
N ILE A 19 -14.40 11.58 19.67
CA ILE A 19 -15.72 12.14 19.98
C ILE A 19 -16.80 11.12 19.59
N SER A 20 -17.48 10.55 20.59
CA SER A 20 -18.56 9.58 20.36
C SER A 20 -19.80 10.25 19.75
N GLY A 21 -20.47 9.58 18.80
CA GLY A 21 -21.71 10.06 18.17
C GLY A 21 -21.54 10.92 16.91
N ARG A 22 -20.31 11.31 16.56
CA ARG A 22 -19.96 11.76 15.20
C ARG A 22 -19.04 10.70 14.61
N LYS A 23 -19.32 10.21 13.39
CA LYS A 23 -18.43 9.25 12.73
C LYS A 23 -17.04 9.90 12.68
N ASN A 24 -16.12 9.33 13.45
CA ASN A 24 -14.70 9.37 13.14
C ASN A 24 -14.02 10.74 13.21
N LEU A 25 -14.39 11.62 14.16
CA LEU A 25 -13.74 12.92 14.36
C LEU A 25 -12.70 12.86 15.51
N TYR A 26 -11.44 13.17 15.23
CA TYR A 26 -10.37 13.30 16.22
C TYR A 26 -10.00 14.75 16.47
N ARG A 27 -9.78 15.10 17.75
CA ARG A 27 -9.30 16.42 18.17
C ARG A 27 -7.77 16.45 18.15
N ILE A 28 -7.18 17.39 17.41
CA ILE A 28 -5.73 17.58 17.32
C ILE A 28 -5.35 18.81 18.13
N GLU A 29 -4.43 18.65 19.08
CA GLU A 29 -3.96 19.74 19.94
C GLU A 29 -2.44 19.84 19.95
N ASN A 30 -1.95 21.06 20.14
CA ASN A 30 -0.55 21.37 20.40
C ASN A 30 -0.42 22.15 21.70
N SER A 31 0.33 21.62 22.67
CA SER A 31 0.54 22.25 23.99
C SER A 31 -0.76 22.73 24.67
N GLY A 32 -1.83 21.95 24.55
CA GLY A 32 -3.15 22.27 25.12
C GLY A 32 -4.02 23.22 24.30
N LYS A 33 -3.56 23.66 23.12
CA LYS A 33 -4.33 24.49 22.18
C LYS A 33 -4.88 23.62 21.05
N LEU A 34 -6.19 23.75 20.77
CA LEU A 34 -6.84 23.09 19.64
C LEU A 34 -6.27 23.62 18.31
N LEU A 35 -5.78 22.70 17.47
CA LEU A 35 -5.32 22.99 16.11
C LEU A 35 -6.38 22.67 15.05
N GLY A 36 -7.21 21.65 15.28
CA GLY A 36 -8.27 21.29 14.34
C GLY A 36 -8.92 19.94 14.62
N TYR A 37 -9.76 19.52 13.69
CA TYR A 37 -10.41 18.21 13.70
C TYR A 37 -10.03 17.46 12.42
N ALA A 38 -9.78 16.16 12.53
CA ALA A 38 -9.51 15.27 11.39
C ALA A 38 -10.48 14.10 11.40
N ASN A 39 -10.87 13.62 10.21
CA ASN A 39 -11.73 12.46 10.09
C ASN A 39 -10.90 11.15 10.08
N ASP A 40 -11.52 9.98 10.36
CA ASP A 40 -10.82 8.67 10.24
C ASP A 40 -10.21 8.51 8.86
N GLY A 41 -10.82 9.03 7.78
CA GLY A 41 -10.29 8.89 6.42
C GLY A 41 -8.93 9.56 6.25
N ASP A 42 -8.82 10.81 6.70
CA ASP A 42 -7.60 11.62 6.59
C ASP A 42 -6.45 11.02 7.45
N ILE A 43 -6.79 10.40 8.58
CA ILE A 43 -5.82 9.76 9.49
C ILE A 43 -5.49 8.32 9.04
N ALA A 44 -6.46 7.59 8.51
CA ALA A 44 -6.26 6.24 7.98
C ALA A 44 -5.32 6.26 6.79
N GLU A 45 -5.42 7.24 5.88
CA GLU A 45 -4.48 7.38 4.76
C GLU A 45 -3.02 7.59 5.23
N LEU A 46 -2.80 8.39 6.27
CA LEU A 46 -1.48 8.63 6.87
C LEU A 46 -0.97 7.46 7.73
N TRP A 47 -1.87 6.75 8.41
CA TRP A 47 -1.53 5.64 9.32
C TRP A 47 -1.35 4.30 8.59
N GLU A 48 -2.19 3.99 7.59
CA GLU A 48 -2.03 2.82 6.70
C GLU A 48 -0.70 2.91 5.93
N SER A 49 -0.29 4.11 5.51
CA SER A 49 1.01 4.36 4.87
C SER A 49 2.21 4.16 5.82
N SER A 50 1.98 4.10 7.14
CA SER A 50 3.02 3.98 8.18
C SER A 50 3.10 2.59 8.81
N LYS A 51 2.16 1.70 8.52
CA LYS A 51 2.19 0.31 8.99
C LYS A 51 2.87 -0.59 7.97
N PRO A 52 3.81 -1.47 8.37
CA PRO A 52 4.19 -2.57 7.50
C PRO A 52 2.94 -3.45 7.31
N THR A 53 2.35 -3.42 6.11
CA THR A 53 1.30 -4.37 5.73
C THR A 53 1.86 -5.78 5.91
N PRO A 54 1.18 -6.69 6.64
CA PRO A 54 1.62 -8.07 6.71
C PRO A 54 1.79 -8.57 5.28
N THR A 55 3.00 -9.01 4.94
CA THR A 55 3.33 -9.45 3.59
C THR A 55 2.45 -10.63 3.23
N LYS A 56 1.49 -10.40 2.34
CA LYS A 56 0.65 -11.44 1.77
C LYS A 56 1.39 -12.11 0.63
N THR A 57 1.01 -13.34 0.31
CA THR A 57 1.61 -14.11 -0.79
C THR A 57 0.56 -14.37 -1.85
N PHE A 58 0.87 -13.99 -3.09
CA PHE A 58 0.09 -14.31 -4.28
C PHE A 58 0.78 -15.42 -5.07
N THR A 59 0.04 -16.44 -5.50
CA THR A 59 0.56 -17.52 -6.34
C THR A 59 0.06 -17.37 -7.78
N VAL A 60 0.98 -17.31 -8.74
CA VAL A 60 0.64 -17.16 -10.17
C VAL A 60 -0.09 -18.41 -10.67
N GLY A 61 -1.27 -18.23 -11.27
CA GLY A 61 -2.14 -19.31 -11.77
C GLY A 61 -2.12 -19.51 -13.29
N VAL A 62 -1.73 -18.48 -14.06
CA VAL A 62 -1.73 -18.49 -15.54
C VAL A 62 -0.47 -19.16 -16.11
N ASN A 63 -0.61 -19.89 -17.23
CA ASN A 63 0.48 -20.68 -17.82
C ASN A 63 1.53 -19.81 -18.53
N GLU A 64 1.10 -18.67 -19.05
CA GLU A 64 1.92 -17.65 -19.72
C GLU A 64 2.86 -16.93 -18.74
N GLY A 65 2.60 -17.06 -17.44
CA GLY A 65 3.27 -16.31 -16.39
C GLY A 65 2.80 -14.86 -16.31
N ILE A 66 3.47 -14.07 -15.46
CA ILE A 66 3.16 -12.66 -15.24
C ILE A 66 4.41 -11.82 -15.45
N VAL A 67 4.27 -10.72 -16.18
CA VAL A 67 5.33 -9.72 -16.39
C VAL A 67 5.39 -8.80 -15.17
N LEU A 68 6.55 -8.75 -14.52
CA LEU A 68 6.85 -7.87 -13.39
C LEU A 68 7.26 -6.48 -13.91
N ARG A 69 6.76 -5.45 -13.24
CA ARG A 69 6.98 -4.04 -13.57
C ARG A 69 7.80 -3.36 -12.49
N ASN A 70 8.84 -2.63 -12.89
CA ASN A 70 9.72 -1.93 -11.96
C ASN A 70 9.17 -0.53 -11.65
N GLY A 71 9.11 -0.18 -10.36
CA GLY A 71 8.88 1.17 -9.86
C GLY A 71 7.43 1.68 -9.88
N ALA A 72 6.60 1.24 -10.82
CA ALA A 72 5.22 1.72 -10.96
C ALA A 72 4.21 0.62 -11.32
N PRO A 73 2.95 0.71 -10.85
CA PRO A 73 1.85 -0.16 -11.26
C PRO A 73 1.35 0.26 -12.65
N SER A 74 2.15 0.05 -13.70
CA SER A 74 1.74 0.35 -15.06
C SER A 74 2.27 -0.70 -16.04
N LEU A 75 1.47 -1.02 -17.06
CA LEU A 75 1.88 -1.86 -18.19
C LEU A 75 2.94 -1.19 -19.08
N SER A 76 3.15 0.12 -18.94
CA SER A 76 4.22 0.85 -19.63
C SER A 76 5.53 0.91 -18.83
N ALA A 77 5.49 0.58 -17.53
CA ALA A 77 6.67 0.62 -16.68
C ALA A 77 7.73 -0.41 -17.14
N PRO A 78 9.03 -0.14 -16.88
CA PRO A 78 10.11 -1.03 -17.29
C PRO A 78 9.87 -2.47 -16.84
N VAL A 79 10.14 -3.42 -17.74
CA VAL A 79 10.04 -4.84 -17.43
C VAL A 79 11.16 -5.22 -16.47
N TYR A 80 10.79 -5.74 -15.30
CA TYR A 80 11.72 -6.30 -14.34
C TYR A 80 12.06 -7.77 -14.66
N GLY A 81 11.06 -8.52 -15.15
CA GLY A 81 11.20 -9.92 -15.52
C GLY A 81 9.84 -10.56 -15.79
N VAL A 82 9.85 -11.87 -15.99
CA VAL A 82 8.63 -12.68 -16.16
C VAL A 82 8.68 -13.84 -15.18
N TRP A 83 7.61 -14.03 -14.41
CA TRP A 83 7.50 -15.12 -13.45
C TRP A 83 6.52 -16.18 -13.95
N PRO A 84 6.94 -17.46 -14.01
CA PRO A 84 6.08 -18.54 -14.49
C PRO A 84 4.99 -18.91 -13.49
N LYS A 85 4.01 -19.71 -13.94
CA LYS A 85 2.99 -20.34 -13.10
C LYS A 85 3.59 -21.00 -11.85
N GLY A 86 2.89 -20.88 -10.72
CA GLY A 86 3.31 -21.43 -9.43
C GLY A 86 4.32 -20.55 -8.68
N SER A 87 4.86 -19.50 -9.31
CA SER A 87 5.70 -18.53 -8.60
C SER A 87 4.92 -17.79 -7.52
N GLN A 88 5.59 -17.44 -6.43
CA GLN A 88 4.99 -16.77 -5.28
C GLN A 88 5.51 -15.34 -5.14
N PHE A 89 4.60 -14.36 -5.22
CA PHE A 89 4.88 -12.94 -5.06
C PHE A 89 4.44 -12.44 -3.70
N LYS A 90 5.39 -11.90 -2.96
CA LYS A 90 5.18 -11.24 -1.68
C LYS A 90 4.79 -9.78 -1.93
N TYR A 91 3.63 -9.38 -1.43
CA TYR A 91 3.10 -8.03 -1.63
C TYR A 91 2.63 -7.39 -0.33
N ASP A 92 2.69 -6.07 -0.31
CA ASP A 92 2.30 -5.22 0.82
C ASP A 92 1.30 -4.12 0.40
N SER A 93 0.97 -4.03 -0.90
CA SER A 93 0.04 -3.03 -1.43
C SER A 93 -0.78 -3.56 -2.60
N VAL A 94 -1.95 -2.96 -2.77
CA VAL A 94 -2.84 -3.14 -3.93
C VAL A 94 -3.01 -1.77 -4.59
N ARG A 95 -2.96 -1.73 -5.91
CA ARG A 95 -3.11 -0.51 -6.74
C ARG A 95 -4.01 -0.82 -7.93
N VAL A 96 -4.75 0.18 -8.40
CA VAL A 96 -5.53 0.10 -9.64
C VAL A 96 -4.96 1.08 -10.63
N ALA A 97 -4.61 0.60 -11.81
CA ALA A 97 -4.02 1.40 -12.89
C ALA A 97 -4.13 0.65 -14.22
N ASP A 98 -4.12 1.36 -15.33
CA ASP A 98 -4.19 0.79 -16.69
C ASP A 98 -5.35 -0.20 -16.92
N GLY A 99 -6.42 -0.14 -16.13
CA GLY A 99 -7.55 -1.08 -16.17
C GLY A 99 -7.34 -2.40 -15.42
N TYR A 100 -6.24 -2.55 -14.68
CA TYR A 100 -5.89 -3.75 -13.93
C TYR A 100 -5.73 -3.49 -12.44
N VAL A 101 -5.84 -4.56 -11.67
CA VAL A 101 -5.38 -4.61 -10.28
C VAL A 101 -3.91 -5.02 -10.29
N PHE A 102 -3.07 -4.24 -9.59
CA PHE A 102 -1.67 -4.50 -9.36
C PHE A 102 -1.38 -4.82 -7.89
N LEU A 103 -0.54 -5.83 -7.65
CA LEU A 103 0.07 -6.08 -6.35
C LEU A 103 1.47 -5.50 -6.33
N GLY A 104 1.77 -4.69 -5.31
CA GLY A 104 3.10 -4.10 -5.12
C GLY A 104 3.83 -4.73 -3.95
N GLY A 105 5.10 -5.07 -4.18
CA GLY A 105 6.03 -5.59 -3.19
C GLY A 105 7.45 -5.11 -3.48
N SER A 106 8.41 -5.55 -2.67
CA SER A 106 9.83 -5.21 -2.87
C SER A 106 10.70 -6.45 -2.93
N ASP A 107 11.75 -6.42 -3.77
CA ASP A 107 12.75 -7.48 -3.79
C ASP A 107 13.71 -7.40 -2.59
N VAL A 108 14.69 -8.32 -2.54
CA VAL A 108 15.70 -8.36 -1.48
C VAL A 108 16.58 -7.11 -1.41
N ASN A 109 16.65 -6.33 -2.49
CA ASN A 109 17.40 -5.08 -2.58
C ASN A 109 16.53 -3.84 -2.30
N GLY A 110 15.24 -4.03 -1.99
CA GLY A 110 14.29 -2.94 -1.78
C GLY A 110 13.73 -2.34 -3.07
N THR A 111 14.02 -2.92 -4.24
CA THR A 111 13.47 -2.50 -5.53
C THR A 111 11.97 -2.71 -5.54
N ARG A 112 11.20 -1.66 -5.86
CA ARG A 112 9.75 -1.74 -5.91
C ARG A 112 9.28 -2.45 -7.17
N ILE A 113 8.49 -3.49 -7.00
CA ILE A 113 7.98 -4.32 -8.09
C ILE A 113 6.46 -4.36 -8.03
N TYR A 114 5.82 -4.31 -9.18
CA TYR A 114 4.38 -4.45 -9.34
C TYR A 114 4.05 -5.59 -10.31
N ILE A 115 3.04 -6.39 -9.98
CA ILE A 115 2.49 -7.41 -10.87
C ILE A 115 1.01 -7.14 -11.14
N PRO A 116 0.54 -7.17 -12.39
CA PRO A 116 -0.89 -7.18 -12.66
C PRO A 116 -1.45 -8.58 -12.31
N VAL A 117 -2.59 -8.63 -11.64
CA VAL A 117 -3.21 -9.88 -11.19
C VAL A 117 -4.60 -10.12 -11.76
N GLY A 118 -5.11 -9.21 -12.58
CA GLY A 118 -6.41 -9.34 -13.22
C GLY A 118 -6.98 -8.00 -13.64
N PRO A 119 -8.03 -7.99 -14.48
CA PRO A 119 -8.78 -6.79 -14.78
C PRO A 119 -9.39 -6.17 -13.51
N ASN A 120 -9.53 -4.85 -13.48
CA ASN A 120 -10.31 -4.17 -12.45
C ASN A 120 -11.80 -4.13 -12.84
N ASP A 121 -12.42 -5.31 -12.90
CA ASP A 121 -13.82 -5.51 -13.30
C ASP A 121 -14.77 -5.82 -12.13
N GLY A 122 -14.23 -5.99 -10.92
CA GLY A 122 -14.99 -6.31 -9.72
C GLY A 122 -15.32 -7.80 -9.55
N ASP A 123 -14.82 -8.67 -10.43
CA ASP A 123 -15.01 -10.11 -10.36
C ASP A 123 -13.73 -10.81 -9.85
N PRO A 124 -13.70 -11.29 -8.60
CA PRO A 124 -12.52 -11.96 -8.05
C PRO A 124 -12.21 -13.30 -8.75
N SER A 125 -13.14 -13.86 -9.53
CA SER A 125 -12.88 -15.09 -10.31
C SER A 125 -11.99 -14.84 -11.53
N ASN A 126 -11.87 -13.59 -11.99
CA ASN A 126 -11.00 -13.20 -13.12
C ASN A 126 -9.55 -12.91 -12.70
N THR A 127 -9.17 -13.28 -11.48
CA THR A 127 -7.80 -13.14 -10.98
C THR A 127 -6.88 -14.20 -11.61
N TRP A 128 -5.67 -13.80 -12.00
CA TRP A 128 -4.66 -14.65 -12.66
C TRP A 128 -3.85 -15.52 -11.70
N GLY A 129 -4.43 -15.84 -10.54
CA GLY A 129 -3.78 -16.56 -9.46
C GLY A 129 -4.60 -16.53 -8.17
N THR A 130 -3.99 -16.92 -7.06
CA THR A 130 -4.65 -17.04 -5.75
C THR A 130 -3.88 -16.30 -4.65
N GLY A 131 -4.56 -15.91 -3.57
CA GLY A 131 -3.95 -15.17 -2.45
C GLY A 131 -4.04 -13.65 -2.56
N TYR A 132 -4.89 -13.16 -3.48
CA TYR A 132 -5.36 -11.78 -3.57
C TYR A 132 -6.69 -11.64 -2.83
#